data_AF-K8EIB1-F1
#
_entry.id   AF-K8EIB1-F1
#
_cell.length_a   1.000
_cell.length_b   1.000
_cell.length_c   1.000
_cell.angle_alpha   90.00
_cell.angle_beta   90.00
_cell.angle_gamma   90.00
#
_symmetry.space_group_name_H-M   'P 1'
#
loop_
_entity.id
_entity.type
_entity.pdbx_description
1 polymer ?
#
loop_
_entity_poly.entity_id
_entity_poly.type
_entity_poly.pdbx_seq_one_letter_code
_entity_poly.pdbx_strand_id
1 'polypeptide(L)'
;MQRGRRSPATILRQLLLVSRTPLFSDNKNCAPKKLYAANPLPLFEDENDGKTKTEWKKRRQTTADELKPPTTNTNTNQQFSMLTDTFNRHHDYLRISLTERCNLRCLYCMPEDGIDLAPKDDLLTTEEIERLVKLFAKEGGVRKVRLTGGEPTVRKDLTDIVERISRIDGIEHVAMTTNGVALKSKLDALKRNGLKSINVSLDSLVKAKFEFMTRRDGLEKVLKSIDEAIRIGIETVKVNVVVVRGQNDDELLDFVQFAKEKPVNVRFIEYMPFNGNKWETRKMVSYAEMFDTIQKKYPSIARIPDETKSEVGKNFQIDDFQGTVSFVTSMTNHFCGGCNRLRILADGNLKVCLFGNAEVSLRDAMRVDNASDDVLKAIVEGAVKRKKAKHAGMENLAFMENRSMIRIGG
;
A
#
# COMPACT_ATOMS: atom_id res chain seq x y z
N MET A 1 -13.25 51.61 -12.13
CA MET A 1 -12.02 51.79 -11.31
C MET A 1 -11.28 50.46 -11.25
N GLN A 2 -9.95 50.52 -11.38
CA GLN A 2 -9.07 49.41 -11.76
C GLN A 2 -8.97 48.29 -10.72
N ARG A 3 -8.85 47.06 -11.25
CA ARG A 3 -8.50 45.83 -10.53
C ARG A 3 -7.01 45.84 -10.17
N GLY A 4 -6.67 45.64 -8.90
CA GLY A 4 -5.31 45.37 -8.46
C GLY A 4 -4.92 43.91 -8.69
N ARG A 5 -4.04 43.65 -9.65
CA ARG A 5 -3.35 42.35 -9.82
C ARG A 5 -2.38 42.14 -8.68
N ARG A 6 -2.51 41.04 -7.92
CA ARG A 6 -1.44 40.55 -7.02
C ARG A 6 -0.55 39.57 -7.78
N SER A 7 0.76 39.68 -7.59
CA SER A 7 1.73 38.84 -8.30
C SER A 7 1.80 37.42 -7.72
N PRO A 8 2.22 36.41 -8.53
CA PRO A 8 2.29 35.01 -8.10
C PRO A 8 3.18 34.76 -6.87
N ALA A 9 4.16 35.63 -6.61
CA ALA A 9 5.07 35.52 -5.47
C ALA A 9 4.39 35.78 -4.10
N THR A 10 3.25 36.46 -4.06
CA THR A 10 2.54 36.79 -2.80
C THR A 10 1.69 35.63 -2.28
N ILE A 11 1.22 34.74 -3.15
CA ILE A 11 0.38 33.58 -2.77
C ILE A 11 1.22 32.48 -2.11
N LEU A 12 2.49 32.32 -2.52
CA LEU A 12 3.40 31.30 -1.98
C LEU A 12 3.81 31.57 -0.51
N ARG A 13 3.80 32.84 -0.07
CA ARG A 13 4.15 33.20 1.32
C ARG A 13 3.01 32.99 2.32
N GLN A 14 1.76 32.97 1.86
CA GLN A 14 0.60 32.86 2.76
C GLN A 14 0.25 31.40 3.12
N LEU A 15 0.77 30.43 2.38
CA LEU A 15 0.62 28.99 2.65
C LEU A 15 1.74 28.40 3.53
N LEU A 16 2.79 29.16 3.87
CA LEU A 16 3.96 28.70 4.63
C LEU A 16 4.06 29.24 6.07
N LEU A 17 3.02 29.89 6.59
CA LEU A 17 3.01 30.50 7.93
C LEU A 17 1.95 29.87 8.85
N VAL A 18 2.00 28.54 9.01
CA VAL A 18 1.37 27.85 10.16
C VAL A 18 2.31 26.73 10.63
N SER A 19 3.38 27.11 11.34
CA SER A 19 4.06 26.24 12.33
C SER A 19 5.28 26.97 12.91
N ARG A 20 5.05 27.86 13.88
CA ARG A 20 6.10 28.24 14.84
C ARG A 20 5.45 28.42 16.21
N THR A 21 5.48 27.35 17.00
CA THR A 21 5.41 27.42 18.46
C THR A 21 6.77 26.98 19.02
N PRO A 22 7.35 27.71 19.98
CA PRO A 22 8.66 27.40 20.55
C PRO A 22 8.54 26.35 21.66
N LEU A 23 9.51 25.44 21.75
CA LEU A 23 9.66 24.51 22.86
C LEU A 23 10.46 25.17 24.01
N PHE A 24 9.93 25.00 25.22
CA PHE A 24 10.44 25.35 26.55
C PHE A 24 11.91 24.92 26.77
N SER A 25 12.78 25.82 27.27
CA SER A 25 13.12 26.13 28.67
C SER A 25 13.99 25.08 29.37
N ASP A 26 15.21 25.50 29.71
CA ASP A 26 16.15 24.83 30.60
C ASP A 26 15.50 24.37 31.92
N ASN A 27 15.74 23.12 32.31
CA ASN A 27 15.88 22.83 33.73
C ASN A 27 16.86 21.68 33.97
N LYS A 28 17.90 22.00 34.74
CA LYS A 28 18.89 21.09 35.29
C LYS A 28 18.31 20.44 36.55
N ASN A 29 18.59 19.15 36.72
CA ASN A 29 18.64 18.35 37.96
C ASN A 29 17.77 17.09 37.91
N CYS A 30 18.41 15.93 37.69
CA CYS A 30 18.40 14.83 38.67
C CYS A 30 19.23 13.66 38.12
N ALA A 31 20.20 13.22 38.93
CA ALA A 31 21.07 12.07 38.67
C ALA A 31 20.32 10.73 38.71
N PRO A 32 20.77 9.68 37.99
CA PRO A 32 20.14 8.37 38.05
C PRO A 32 20.69 7.50 39.20
N LYS A 33 19.78 6.90 39.96
CA LYS A 33 20.04 5.74 40.84
C LYS A 33 20.09 4.46 40.00
N LYS A 34 21.03 3.58 40.33
CA LYS A 34 21.19 2.19 39.85
C LYS A 34 19.91 1.38 40.06
N LEU A 35 19.69 0.32 39.26
CA LEU A 35 19.69 -1.10 39.71
C LEU A 35 19.33 -2.11 38.59
N TYR A 36 20.16 -3.15 38.54
CA TYR A 36 19.99 -4.55 38.12
C TYR A 36 19.82 -5.00 36.66
N ALA A 37 20.46 -6.15 36.42
CA ALA A 37 20.86 -6.77 35.18
C ALA A 37 19.91 -7.90 34.75
N ALA A 38 19.96 -8.26 33.46
CA ALA A 38 19.68 -9.60 32.97
C ALA A 38 20.50 -9.88 31.68
N ASN A 39 21.06 -11.09 31.62
CA ASN A 39 22.05 -11.60 30.67
C ASN A 39 21.61 -11.65 29.20
N PRO A 40 22.56 -11.57 28.24
CA PRO A 40 22.42 -12.18 26.91
C PRO A 40 23.14 -13.54 26.81
N LEU A 41 22.52 -14.47 26.07
CA LEU A 41 23.06 -15.77 25.63
C LEU A 41 23.95 -15.62 24.35
N PRO A 42 24.79 -16.62 24.01
CA PRO A 42 26.12 -16.40 23.45
C PRO A 42 26.19 -16.36 21.91
N LEU A 43 27.19 -15.62 21.41
CA LEU A 43 27.67 -15.67 20.04
C LEU A 43 28.84 -16.65 19.94
N PHE A 44 28.85 -17.39 18.83
CA PHE A 44 29.84 -18.39 18.44
C PHE A 44 31.26 -17.82 18.39
N GLU A 45 32.20 -18.64 18.87
CA GLU A 45 33.65 -18.48 18.78
C GLU A 45 34.12 -18.74 17.34
N ASP A 46 35.07 -17.93 16.85
CA ASP A 46 35.99 -18.33 15.79
C ASP A 46 37.42 -18.07 16.26
N GLU A 47 38.22 -19.12 16.16
CA GLU A 47 39.58 -19.22 16.68
C GLU A 47 40.62 -18.42 15.87
N ASN A 48 41.70 -18.10 16.59
CA ASN A 48 42.96 -17.51 16.20
C ASN A 48 43.49 -17.85 14.79
N ASP A 49 44.03 -16.82 14.11
CA ASP A 49 45.33 -17.00 13.47
C ASP A 49 46.20 -15.75 13.64
N GLY A 50 47.33 -15.94 14.33
CA GLY A 50 48.26 -14.89 14.72
C GLY A 50 49.25 -14.60 13.61
N LYS A 51 49.17 -13.40 13.01
CA LYS A 51 50.24 -12.86 12.16
C LYS A 51 50.59 -11.43 12.56
N THR A 52 51.90 -11.19 12.69
CA THR A 52 52.52 -10.00 13.29
C THR A 52 52.53 -8.81 12.32
N LYS A 53 52.59 -7.58 12.87
CA LYS A 53 52.49 -6.27 12.19
C LYS A 53 53.56 -5.97 11.12
N THR A 54 54.41 -6.92 10.76
CA THR A 54 55.52 -6.73 9.80
C THR A 54 55.16 -7.19 8.38
N GLU A 55 54.11 -8.00 8.19
CA GLU A 55 53.64 -8.41 6.85
C GLU A 55 52.75 -7.36 6.15
N TRP A 56 52.18 -6.41 6.89
CA TRP A 56 51.32 -5.36 6.33
C TRP A 56 52.07 -4.25 5.56
N LYS A 57 53.40 -4.16 5.70
CA LYS A 57 54.22 -3.12 5.04
C LYS A 57 54.78 -3.54 3.67
N LYS A 58 54.83 -4.82 3.33
CA LYS A 58 55.33 -5.29 2.01
C LYS A 58 54.27 -5.36 0.90
N ARG A 59 52.99 -5.18 1.23
CA ARG A 59 51.88 -5.21 0.26
C ARG A 59 51.42 -3.81 -0.21
N ARG A 60 52.11 -2.75 0.24
CA ARG A 60 51.87 -1.34 -0.15
C ARG A 60 52.84 -0.81 -1.21
N GLN A 61 53.69 -1.66 -1.77
CA GLN A 61 54.68 -1.31 -2.81
C GLN A 61 54.66 -2.37 -3.91
N THR A 62 53.53 -2.46 -4.62
CA THR A 62 53.39 -3.08 -5.95
C THR A 62 51.94 -2.92 -6.36
N THR A 63 51.64 -1.78 -6.98
CA THR A 63 50.48 -1.40 -7.84
C THR A 63 50.36 0.13 -7.79
N ALA A 64 51.43 0.81 -8.19
CA ALA A 64 51.46 2.26 -8.41
C ALA A 64 51.47 2.61 -9.91
N ASP A 65 51.34 1.62 -10.79
CA ASP A 65 51.24 1.80 -12.23
C ASP A 65 49.98 1.08 -12.73
N GLU A 66 48.83 1.78 -12.62
CA GLU A 66 47.63 1.67 -13.47
C GLU A 66 46.50 2.49 -12.84
N LEU A 67 46.66 3.82 -12.82
CA LEU A 67 45.58 4.76 -12.55
C LEU A 67 45.50 5.73 -13.73
N LYS A 68 44.88 5.27 -14.83
CA LYS A 68 44.29 6.20 -15.79
C LYS A 68 43.02 6.77 -15.13
N PRO A 69 42.82 8.10 -15.11
CA PRO A 69 41.59 8.67 -14.58
C PRO A 69 40.43 8.15 -15.43
N PRO A 70 39.33 7.65 -14.83
CA PRO A 70 38.12 7.40 -15.59
C PRO A 70 37.70 8.74 -16.20
N THR A 71 37.60 8.78 -17.52
CA THR A 71 36.96 9.86 -18.24
C THR A 71 35.62 10.15 -17.58
N THR A 72 35.46 11.36 -17.05
CA THR A 72 34.19 11.86 -16.54
C THR A 72 33.23 11.97 -17.71
N ASN A 73 32.56 10.88 -18.05
CA ASN A 73 31.28 10.91 -18.73
C ASN A 73 30.25 11.44 -17.74
N THR A 74 30.25 12.76 -17.55
CA THR A 74 29.11 13.50 -16.99
C THR A 74 27.98 13.48 -18.02
N ASN A 75 27.37 12.31 -18.19
CA ASN A 75 26.05 12.16 -18.80
C ASN A 75 25.20 11.30 -17.86
N THR A 76 25.05 11.78 -16.63
CA THR A 76 23.95 11.38 -15.75
C THR A 76 23.14 12.63 -15.48
N ASN A 77 22.46 13.09 -16.53
CA ASN A 77 21.21 13.81 -16.34
C ASN A 77 20.17 12.79 -15.87
N GLN A 78 20.41 12.21 -14.68
CA GLN A 78 19.44 11.34 -14.02
C GLN A 78 18.39 12.30 -13.48
N GLN A 79 17.50 12.73 -14.38
CA GLN A 79 16.33 13.51 -14.03
C GLN A 79 15.59 12.69 -12.98
N PHE A 80 15.70 13.09 -11.72
CA PHE A 80 14.96 12.45 -10.65
C PHE A 80 13.49 12.59 -11.02
N SER A 81 12.85 11.47 -11.30
CA SER A 81 11.42 11.42 -11.62
C SER A 81 10.63 12.09 -10.49
N MET A 82 9.55 12.78 -10.85
CA MET A 82 8.57 13.37 -9.93
C MET A 82 8.14 12.39 -8.81
N LEU A 83 8.22 11.09 -9.09
CA LEU A 83 7.80 10.00 -8.21
C LEU A 83 8.97 9.24 -7.57
N THR A 84 10.13 9.85 -7.39
CA THR A 84 11.23 9.26 -6.61
C THR A 84 11.38 9.99 -5.27
N ASP A 85 11.38 9.23 -4.16
CA ASP A 85 11.53 9.81 -2.82
C ASP A 85 12.99 9.92 -2.34
N THR A 86 13.19 10.49 -1.14
CA THR A 86 14.51 10.71 -0.53
C THR A 86 15.24 9.42 -0.12
N PHE A 87 14.60 8.26 -0.27
CA PHE A 87 15.17 6.93 -0.03
C PHE A 87 15.42 6.17 -1.33
N ASN A 88 15.36 6.87 -2.48
CA ASN A 88 15.56 6.32 -3.82
C ASN A 88 14.55 5.22 -4.18
N ARG A 89 13.33 5.28 -3.62
CA ARG A 89 12.23 4.43 -4.04
C ARG A 89 11.46 5.15 -5.14
N HIS A 90 11.31 4.49 -6.28
CA HIS A 90 10.48 4.96 -7.37
C HIS A 90 9.04 4.44 -7.21
N HIS A 91 8.05 5.32 -7.32
CA HIS A 91 6.64 5.00 -7.09
C HIS A 91 5.86 4.88 -8.39
N ASP A 92 5.90 3.70 -9.01
CA ASP A 92 5.25 3.37 -10.29
C ASP A 92 3.85 2.73 -10.14
N TYR A 93 3.33 2.67 -8.90
CA TYR A 93 2.06 2.01 -8.58
C TYR A 93 1.08 2.98 -7.89
N LEU A 94 0.06 3.39 -8.63
CA LEU A 94 -1.00 4.29 -8.16
C LEU A 94 -2.24 3.52 -7.69
N ARG A 95 -2.75 3.84 -6.51
CA ARG A 95 -4.05 3.36 -6.00
C ARG A 95 -5.05 4.52 -5.99
N ILE A 96 -6.24 4.31 -6.55
CA ILE A 96 -7.26 5.35 -6.66
C ILE A 96 -8.55 4.86 -6.01
N SER A 97 -8.96 5.52 -4.94
CA SER A 97 -10.27 5.33 -4.33
C SER A 97 -11.32 6.04 -5.17
N LEU A 98 -12.29 5.30 -5.69
CA LEU A 98 -13.28 5.84 -6.64
C LEU A 98 -14.53 6.42 -5.97
N THR A 99 -14.78 6.07 -4.72
CA THR A 99 -16.03 6.38 -4.00
C THR A 99 -15.80 6.13 -2.51
N GLU A 100 -16.60 6.74 -1.65
CA GLU A 100 -16.64 6.41 -0.21
C GLU A 100 -17.79 5.44 0.12
N ARG A 101 -18.67 5.16 -0.84
CA ARG A 101 -19.81 4.25 -0.67
C ARG A 101 -19.34 2.80 -0.66
N CYS A 102 -19.95 2.00 0.21
CA CYS A 102 -19.78 0.56 0.24
C CYS A 102 -21.13 -0.13 0.52
N ASN A 103 -21.33 -1.29 -0.08
CA ASN A 103 -22.49 -2.17 0.15
C ASN A 103 -22.28 -3.14 1.32
N LEU A 104 -21.13 -3.11 2.00
CA LEU A 104 -20.84 -3.83 3.26
C LEU A 104 -20.55 -2.84 4.41
N ARG A 105 -20.48 -3.35 5.65
CA ARG A 105 -20.18 -2.59 6.89
C ARG A 105 -19.17 -3.34 7.77
N CYS A 106 -18.03 -3.72 7.18
CA CYS A 106 -17.08 -4.61 7.82
C CYS A 106 -16.53 -4.07 9.14
N LEU A 107 -16.46 -4.92 10.17
CA LEU A 107 -16.11 -4.56 11.55
C LEU A 107 -14.80 -3.80 11.68
N TYR A 108 -13.80 -4.15 10.86
CA TYR A 108 -12.47 -3.54 10.91
C TYR A 108 -12.30 -2.33 9.96
N CYS A 109 -13.33 -1.97 9.19
CA CYS A 109 -13.23 -1.00 8.10
C CYS A 109 -14.18 0.20 8.26
N MET A 110 -15.45 -0.07 8.56
CA MET A 110 -16.51 0.94 8.61
C MET A 110 -17.39 0.73 9.86
N PRO A 111 -17.77 1.81 10.57
CA PRO A 111 -18.78 1.74 11.62
C PRO A 111 -20.10 1.13 11.14
N GLU A 112 -20.92 0.67 12.08
CA GLU A 112 -22.21 0.03 11.77
C GLU A 112 -23.15 0.97 11.02
N ASP A 113 -23.27 2.19 11.55
CA ASP A 113 -24.09 3.27 11.02
C ASP A 113 -23.51 3.85 9.71
N GLY A 114 -22.33 3.40 9.30
CA GLY A 114 -21.61 3.90 8.14
C GLY A 114 -20.75 5.11 8.45
N ILE A 115 -20.59 5.97 7.45
CA ILE A 115 -19.86 7.24 7.56
C ILE A 115 -20.64 8.33 6.86
N ASP A 116 -20.40 9.57 7.25
CA ASP A 116 -20.82 10.73 6.46
C ASP A 116 -20.09 10.71 5.12
N LEU A 117 -20.88 10.72 4.05
CA LEU A 117 -20.39 10.71 2.68
C LEU A 117 -20.12 12.13 2.22
N ALA A 118 -18.98 12.35 1.55
CA ALA A 118 -18.72 13.62 0.90
C ALA A 118 -19.81 13.94 -0.15
N PRO A 119 -20.19 15.22 -0.30
CA PRO A 119 -20.98 15.70 -1.42
C PRO A 119 -20.42 15.22 -2.77
N LYS A 120 -21.29 15.04 -3.77
CA LYS A 120 -20.85 14.56 -5.09
C LYS A 120 -19.79 15.47 -5.70
N ASP A 121 -19.94 16.78 -5.53
CA ASP A 121 -19.01 17.77 -6.08
C ASP A 121 -17.65 17.69 -5.40
N ASP A 122 -17.57 17.14 -4.18
CA ASP A 122 -16.30 16.90 -3.49
C ASP A 122 -15.60 15.61 -3.96
N LEU A 123 -16.17 14.83 -4.85
CA LEU A 123 -15.53 13.62 -5.36
C LEU A 123 -14.87 13.88 -6.71
N LEU A 124 -13.81 13.12 -7.00
CA LEU A 124 -13.19 13.13 -8.31
C LEU A 124 -14.15 12.59 -9.38
N THR A 125 -14.35 13.41 -10.42
CA THR A 125 -15.01 13.02 -11.67
C THR A 125 -14.15 12.02 -12.47
N THR A 126 -14.73 11.39 -13.47
CA THR A 126 -14.02 10.43 -14.33
C THR A 126 -12.95 11.13 -15.17
N GLU A 127 -13.23 12.35 -15.63
CA GLU A 127 -12.31 13.22 -16.35
C GLU A 127 -11.13 13.64 -15.48
N GLU A 128 -11.37 13.99 -14.22
CA GLU A 128 -10.30 14.32 -13.26
C GLU A 128 -9.43 13.11 -12.94
N ILE A 129 -10.02 11.91 -12.80
CA ILE A 129 -9.25 10.67 -12.61
C ILE A 129 -8.37 10.39 -13.83
N GLU A 130 -8.92 10.52 -15.04
CA GLU A 130 -8.19 10.32 -16.29
C GLU A 130 -7.03 11.31 -16.41
N ARG A 131 -7.25 12.59 -16.13
CA ARG A 131 -6.20 13.63 -16.12
C ARG A 131 -5.08 13.29 -15.15
N LEU A 132 -5.41 12.89 -13.91
CA LEU A 132 -4.41 12.52 -12.92
C LEU A 132 -3.62 11.29 -13.36
N VAL A 133 -4.27 10.25 -13.87
CA VAL A 133 -3.54 9.05 -14.34
C VAL A 133 -2.60 9.40 -15.50
N LYS A 134 -3.04 10.22 -16.46
CA LYS A 134 -2.18 10.70 -17.56
C LYS A 134 -0.95 11.44 -17.04
N LEU A 135 -1.14 12.35 -16.07
CA LEU A 135 -0.04 13.08 -15.44
C LEU A 135 0.95 12.13 -14.78
N PHE A 136 0.47 11.19 -13.95
CA PHE A 136 1.31 10.25 -13.22
C PHE A 136 2.02 9.24 -14.14
N ALA A 137 1.39 8.82 -15.23
CA ALA A 137 2.01 7.95 -16.22
C ALA A 137 3.11 8.70 -16.98
N LYS A 138 2.78 9.86 -17.56
CA LYS A 138 3.68 10.63 -18.42
C LYS A 138 4.87 11.23 -17.66
N GLU A 139 4.62 11.91 -16.54
CA GLU A 139 5.67 12.63 -15.80
C GLU A 139 6.35 11.75 -14.74
N GLY A 140 5.65 10.72 -14.28
CA GLY A 140 6.04 9.91 -13.14
C GLY A 140 6.47 8.49 -13.48
N GLY A 141 6.12 7.96 -14.64
CA GLY A 141 6.40 6.58 -15.01
C GLY A 141 5.50 5.56 -14.31
N VAL A 142 4.30 5.95 -13.86
CA VAL A 142 3.33 4.98 -13.33
C VAL A 142 2.94 4.01 -14.42
N ARG A 143 3.06 2.71 -14.12
CA ARG A 143 2.70 1.60 -15.03
C ARG A 143 1.48 0.82 -14.54
N LYS A 144 1.21 0.88 -13.23
CA LYS A 144 0.14 0.12 -12.57
C LYS A 144 -0.84 1.03 -11.86
N VAL A 145 -2.12 0.88 -12.19
CA VAL A 145 -3.22 1.55 -11.51
C VAL A 145 -4.12 0.51 -10.84
N ARG A 146 -4.39 0.69 -9.55
CA ARG A 146 -5.39 -0.11 -8.83
C ARG A 146 -6.56 0.75 -8.41
N LEU A 147 -7.72 0.36 -8.91
CA LEU A 147 -9.01 0.92 -8.55
C LEU A 147 -9.51 0.28 -7.27
N THR A 148 -10.03 1.12 -6.39
CA THR A 148 -10.61 0.72 -5.12
C THR A 148 -11.72 1.71 -4.77
N GLY A 149 -12.14 1.79 -3.51
CA GLY A 149 -13.13 2.76 -3.06
C GLY A 149 -13.38 2.57 -1.58
N GLY A 150 -14.60 2.86 -1.16
CA GLY A 150 -15.32 1.91 -0.34
C GLY A 150 -15.45 0.60 -1.11
N GLU A 151 -16.45 0.51 -1.99
CA GLU A 151 -16.58 -0.58 -2.95
C GLU A 151 -16.65 -0.03 -4.38
N PRO A 152 -15.65 -0.26 -5.25
CA PRO A 152 -15.65 0.29 -6.60
C PRO A 152 -16.84 -0.17 -7.45
N THR A 153 -17.35 -1.40 -7.24
CA THR A 153 -18.47 -1.92 -8.03
C THR A 153 -19.79 -1.19 -7.78
N VAL A 154 -19.91 -0.36 -6.75
CA VAL A 154 -21.10 0.51 -6.56
C VAL A 154 -21.06 1.77 -7.41
N ARG A 155 -19.89 2.14 -7.98
CA ARG A 155 -19.76 3.28 -8.88
C ARG A 155 -20.35 2.93 -10.25
N LYS A 156 -21.23 3.80 -10.76
CA LYS A 156 -22.05 3.54 -11.96
C LYS A 156 -21.20 3.48 -13.24
N ASP A 157 -20.25 4.38 -13.36
CA ASP A 157 -19.33 4.57 -14.49
C ASP A 157 -18.01 3.80 -14.36
N LEU A 158 -17.94 2.77 -13.49
CA LEU A 158 -16.72 1.98 -13.27
C LEU A 158 -16.13 1.40 -14.57
N THR A 159 -16.97 0.88 -15.46
CA THR A 159 -16.51 0.26 -16.71
C THR A 159 -15.89 1.29 -17.66
N ASP A 160 -16.41 2.51 -17.70
CA ASP A 160 -15.87 3.63 -18.47
C ASP A 160 -14.51 4.07 -17.89
N ILE A 161 -14.39 4.17 -16.56
CA ILE A 161 -13.13 4.48 -15.89
C ILE A 161 -12.04 3.46 -16.23
N VAL A 162 -12.36 2.17 -16.20
CA VAL A 162 -11.41 1.11 -16.58
C VAL A 162 -10.97 1.24 -18.03
N GLU A 163 -11.88 1.52 -18.95
CA GLU A 163 -11.59 1.71 -20.38
C GLU A 163 -10.70 2.91 -20.64
N ARG A 164 -11.00 4.05 -20.00
CA ARG A 164 -10.20 5.27 -20.16
C ARG A 164 -8.80 5.07 -19.63
N ILE A 165 -8.66 4.46 -18.45
CA ILE A 165 -7.35 4.24 -17.82
C ILE A 165 -6.52 3.24 -18.61
N SER A 166 -7.12 2.17 -19.12
CA SER A 166 -6.40 1.13 -19.88
C SER A 166 -5.88 1.62 -21.24
N ARG A 167 -6.45 2.71 -21.77
CA ARG A 167 -6.02 3.37 -23.01
C ARG A 167 -4.95 4.45 -22.81
N ILE A 168 -4.54 4.75 -21.58
CA ILE A 168 -3.51 5.75 -21.33
C ILE A 168 -2.14 5.17 -21.65
N ASP A 169 -1.40 5.84 -22.53
CA ASP A 169 -0.02 5.47 -22.86
C ASP A 169 0.85 5.38 -21.60
N GLY A 170 1.58 4.27 -21.47
CA GLY A 170 2.41 3.95 -20.31
C GLY A 170 1.71 3.14 -19.22
N ILE A 171 0.37 3.08 -19.18
CA ILE A 171 -0.36 2.18 -18.28
C ILE A 171 -0.39 0.77 -18.84
N GLU A 172 0.19 -0.16 -18.09
CA GLU A 172 0.30 -1.57 -18.50
C GLU A 172 -0.66 -2.46 -17.73
N HIS A 173 -1.01 -2.07 -16.51
CA HIS A 173 -1.75 -2.92 -15.60
C HIS A 173 -2.84 -2.18 -14.84
N VAL A 174 -4.09 -2.39 -15.25
CA VAL A 174 -5.27 -1.97 -14.49
C VAL A 174 -5.74 -3.12 -13.60
N ALA A 175 -5.79 -2.87 -12.30
CA ALA A 175 -6.23 -3.82 -11.29
C ALA A 175 -7.38 -3.24 -10.46
N MET A 176 -8.12 -4.10 -9.76
CA MET A 176 -9.19 -3.65 -8.85
C MET A 176 -9.15 -4.41 -7.52
N THR A 177 -9.48 -3.73 -6.42
CA THR A 177 -9.83 -4.37 -5.14
C THR A 177 -11.31 -4.20 -4.88
N THR A 178 -12.02 -5.28 -4.56
CA THR A 178 -13.48 -5.31 -4.39
C THR A 178 -13.86 -6.34 -3.35
N ASN A 179 -15.00 -6.18 -2.68
CA ASN A 179 -15.60 -7.23 -1.87
C ASN A 179 -16.30 -8.33 -2.69
N GLY A 180 -16.45 -8.14 -4.01
CA GLY A 180 -16.96 -9.17 -4.91
C GLY A 180 -18.49 -9.31 -4.95
N VAL A 181 -19.27 -8.69 -4.07
CA VAL A 181 -20.72 -8.94 -3.97
C VAL A 181 -21.48 -8.54 -5.24
N ALA A 182 -21.11 -7.41 -5.85
CA ALA A 182 -21.71 -6.90 -7.08
C ALA A 182 -20.81 -7.07 -8.32
N LEU A 183 -19.73 -7.86 -8.21
CA LEU A 183 -18.70 -7.97 -9.23
C LEU A 183 -19.16 -8.76 -10.45
N LYS A 184 -19.80 -9.93 -10.25
CA LYS A 184 -20.14 -10.88 -11.33
C LYS A 184 -20.76 -10.21 -12.56
N SER A 185 -21.80 -9.40 -12.35
CA SER A 185 -22.55 -8.74 -13.44
C SER A 185 -21.72 -7.75 -14.28
N LYS A 186 -20.55 -7.32 -13.78
CA LYS A 186 -19.68 -6.34 -14.44
C LYS A 186 -18.43 -6.97 -15.04
N LEU A 187 -18.10 -8.22 -14.71
CA LEU A 187 -16.82 -8.85 -15.04
C LEU A 187 -16.52 -8.86 -16.55
N ASP A 188 -17.48 -9.25 -17.39
CA ASP A 188 -17.29 -9.30 -18.84
C ASP A 188 -16.95 -7.92 -19.42
N ALA A 189 -17.66 -6.89 -18.98
CA ALA A 189 -17.40 -5.51 -19.41
C ALA A 189 -16.05 -5.01 -18.91
N LEU A 190 -15.72 -5.27 -17.64
CA LEU A 190 -14.44 -4.89 -17.05
C LEU A 190 -13.26 -5.55 -17.76
N LYS A 191 -13.35 -6.86 -18.04
CA LYS A 191 -12.31 -7.59 -18.77
C LYS A 191 -12.12 -7.04 -20.18
N ARG A 192 -13.22 -6.86 -20.94
CA ARG A 192 -13.15 -6.26 -22.30
C ARG A 192 -12.54 -4.87 -22.30
N ASN A 193 -12.76 -4.10 -21.24
CA ASN A 193 -12.22 -2.75 -21.09
C ASN A 193 -10.79 -2.71 -20.53
N GLY A 194 -10.13 -3.85 -20.34
CA GLY A 194 -8.71 -3.94 -19.99
C GLY A 194 -8.41 -4.16 -18.51
N LEU A 195 -9.39 -4.57 -17.69
CA LEU A 195 -9.12 -5.02 -16.33
C LEU A 195 -8.35 -6.34 -16.36
N LYS A 196 -7.12 -6.34 -15.80
CA LYS A 196 -6.22 -7.49 -15.83
C LYS A 196 -6.25 -8.32 -14.55
N SER A 197 -6.41 -7.69 -13.39
CA SER A 197 -6.41 -8.43 -12.11
C SER A 197 -7.39 -7.90 -11.08
N ILE A 198 -7.85 -8.81 -10.22
CA ILE A 198 -8.73 -8.50 -9.10
C ILE A 198 -8.15 -9.01 -7.79
N ASN A 199 -8.38 -8.24 -6.73
CA ASN A 199 -8.23 -8.67 -5.35
C ASN A 199 -9.62 -8.66 -4.72
N VAL A 200 -10.13 -9.84 -4.38
CA VAL A 200 -11.43 -10.00 -3.71
C VAL A 200 -11.19 -10.08 -2.21
N SER A 201 -11.78 -9.16 -1.45
CA SER A 201 -11.79 -9.21 0.02
C SER A 201 -12.85 -10.21 0.47
N LEU A 202 -12.41 -11.28 1.13
CA LEU A 202 -13.26 -12.36 1.63
C LEU A 202 -12.66 -12.88 2.93
N ASP A 203 -13.24 -12.50 4.07
CA ASP A 203 -12.65 -12.80 5.38
C ASP A 203 -13.19 -14.09 6.01
N SER A 204 -14.20 -14.74 5.43
CA SER A 204 -14.73 -16.02 5.91
C SER A 204 -15.39 -16.80 4.78
N LEU A 205 -15.21 -18.11 4.80
CA LEU A 205 -15.89 -19.10 3.95
C LEU A 205 -17.16 -19.64 4.64
N VAL A 206 -17.39 -19.29 5.90
CA VAL A 206 -18.58 -19.67 6.67
C VAL A 206 -19.61 -18.56 6.61
N LYS A 207 -20.82 -18.85 6.09
CA LYS A 207 -21.88 -17.85 5.85
C LYS A 207 -22.17 -16.96 7.06
N ALA A 208 -22.38 -17.56 8.24
CA ALA A 208 -22.70 -16.82 9.46
C ALA A 208 -21.56 -15.89 9.91
N LYS A 209 -20.30 -16.33 9.77
CA LYS A 209 -19.13 -15.52 10.11
C LYS A 209 -18.89 -14.42 9.09
N PHE A 210 -19.07 -14.70 7.79
CA PHE A 210 -19.05 -13.68 6.74
C PHE A 210 -20.06 -12.57 7.04
N GLU A 211 -21.31 -12.95 7.35
CA GLU A 211 -22.36 -12.00 7.69
C GLU A 211 -22.05 -11.23 8.97
N PHE A 212 -21.51 -11.89 10.00
CA PHE A 212 -21.04 -11.21 11.21
C PHE A 212 -19.93 -10.19 10.93
N MET A 213 -18.89 -10.57 10.18
CA MET A 213 -17.73 -9.73 9.89
C MET A 213 -18.08 -8.55 8.98
N THR A 214 -18.98 -8.74 8.02
CA THR A 214 -19.34 -7.74 7.01
C THR A 214 -20.64 -6.99 7.33
N ARG A 215 -21.40 -7.48 8.32
CA ARG A 215 -22.77 -7.08 8.72
C ARG A 215 -23.81 -7.15 7.60
N ARG A 216 -23.57 -7.96 6.57
CA ARG A 216 -24.47 -8.15 5.42
C ARG A 216 -24.30 -9.56 4.87
N ASP A 217 -25.37 -10.18 4.39
CA ASP A 217 -25.25 -11.41 3.59
C ASP A 217 -24.64 -11.10 2.21
N GLY A 218 -23.99 -12.09 1.60
CA GLY A 218 -23.36 -11.94 0.30
C GLY A 218 -22.34 -13.00 -0.08
N LEU A 219 -21.96 -13.90 0.84
CA LEU A 219 -20.89 -14.88 0.63
C LEU A 219 -21.01 -15.64 -0.70
N GLU A 220 -22.19 -16.19 -0.99
CA GLU A 220 -22.44 -16.93 -2.22
C GLU A 220 -22.21 -16.09 -3.49
N LYS A 221 -22.53 -14.79 -3.44
CA LYS A 221 -22.31 -13.86 -4.56
C LYS A 221 -20.82 -13.58 -4.75
N VAL A 222 -20.06 -13.50 -3.65
CA VAL A 222 -18.60 -13.33 -3.69
C VAL A 222 -17.94 -14.56 -4.32
N LEU A 223 -18.27 -15.77 -3.83
CA LEU A 223 -17.75 -17.02 -4.37
C LEU A 223 -18.08 -17.18 -5.86
N LYS A 224 -19.34 -16.93 -6.26
CA LYS A 224 -19.76 -16.92 -7.67
C LYS A 224 -19.00 -15.89 -8.51
N SER A 225 -18.58 -14.77 -7.94
CA SER A 225 -17.79 -13.76 -8.65
C SER A 225 -16.33 -14.17 -8.81
N ILE A 226 -15.75 -14.86 -7.82
CA ILE A 226 -14.41 -15.46 -7.91
C ILE A 226 -14.40 -16.53 -9.02
N ASP A 227 -15.37 -17.45 -8.97
CA ASP A 227 -15.50 -18.52 -9.96
C ASP A 227 -15.70 -17.97 -11.37
N GLU A 228 -16.52 -16.94 -11.52
CA GLU A 228 -16.72 -16.28 -12.80
C GLU A 228 -15.44 -15.60 -13.31
N ALA A 229 -14.70 -14.90 -12.43
CA ALA A 229 -13.46 -14.26 -12.81
C ALA A 229 -12.41 -15.25 -13.31
N ILE A 230 -12.34 -16.43 -12.68
CA ILE A 230 -11.50 -17.55 -13.13
C ILE A 230 -12.01 -18.07 -14.47
N ARG A 231 -13.32 -18.37 -14.59
CA ARG A 231 -13.94 -18.93 -15.80
C ARG A 231 -13.73 -18.05 -17.03
N ILE A 232 -13.91 -16.73 -16.90
CA ILE A 232 -13.69 -15.80 -18.02
C ILE A 232 -12.23 -15.50 -18.26
N GLY A 233 -11.31 -15.96 -17.40
CA GLY A 233 -9.87 -15.79 -17.54
C GLY A 233 -9.38 -14.38 -17.22
N ILE A 234 -9.74 -13.81 -16.07
CA ILE A 234 -9.01 -12.67 -15.49
C ILE A 234 -7.59 -13.15 -15.16
N GLU A 235 -6.55 -12.42 -15.60
CA GLU A 235 -5.15 -12.88 -15.57
C GLU A 235 -4.68 -13.22 -14.14
N THR A 236 -5.15 -12.48 -13.14
CA THR A 236 -4.82 -12.79 -11.74
C THR A 236 -6.00 -12.54 -10.83
N VAL A 237 -6.38 -13.57 -10.09
CA VAL A 237 -7.41 -13.51 -9.05
C VAL A 237 -6.75 -13.74 -7.68
N LYS A 238 -6.81 -12.73 -6.82
CA LYS A 238 -6.28 -12.79 -5.45
C LYS A 238 -7.43 -12.73 -4.46
N VAL A 239 -7.35 -13.52 -3.39
CA VAL A 239 -8.31 -13.47 -2.27
C VAL A 239 -7.58 -12.88 -1.06
N ASN A 240 -7.99 -11.71 -0.60
CA ASN A 240 -7.43 -11.08 0.59
C ASN A 240 -8.28 -11.46 1.81
N VAL A 241 -7.63 -12.00 2.84
CA VAL A 241 -8.24 -12.43 4.10
C VAL A 241 -7.56 -11.66 5.23
N VAL A 242 -8.26 -10.74 5.90
CA VAL A 242 -7.74 -10.12 7.13
C VAL A 242 -8.00 -11.08 8.28
N VAL A 243 -6.93 -11.61 8.88
CA VAL A 243 -7.04 -12.62 9.94
C VAL A 243 -7.12 -11.93 11.30
N VAL A 244 -8.20 -12.20 12.03
CA VAL A 244 -8.51 -11.61 13.33
C VAL A 244 -8.78 -12.74 14.32
N ARG A 245 -8.01 -12.76 15.41
CA ARG A 245 -8.12 -13.79 16.45
C ARG A 245 -9.50 -13.81 17.08
N GLY A 246 -10.04 -15.01 17.26
CA GLY A 246 -11.37 -15.26 17.79
C GLY A 246 -12.51 -14.87 16.84
N GLN A 247 -12.22 -14.63 15.56
CA GLN A 247 -13.25 -14.34 14.55
C GLN A 247 -13.16 -15.30 13.36
N ASN A 248 -12.02 -15.36 12.69
CA ASN A 248 -11.80 -16.16 11.49
C ASN A 248 -10.43 -16.85 11.43
N ASP A 249 -9.65 -16.79 12.51
CA ASP A 249 -8.33 -17.44 12.60
C ASP A 249 -8.41 -18.97 12.57
N ASP A 250 -9.56 -19.54 12.90
CA ASP A 250 -9.84 -20.97 12.76
C ASP A 250 -10.07 -21.42 11.30
N GLU A 251 -10.31 -20.49 10.37
CA GLU A 251 -10.53 -20.79 8.94
C GLU A 251 -9.24 -20.74 8.10
N LEU A 252 -8.06 -20.56 8.72
CA LEU A 252 -6.78 -20.50 8.00
C LEU A 252 -6.60 -21.68 7.04
N LEU A 253 -6.81 -22.91 7.53
CA LEU A 253 -6.62 -24.12 6.72
C LEU A 253 -7.73 -24.28 5.66
N ASP A 254 -8.93 -23.78 5.90
CA ASP A 254 -10.03 -23.80 4.92
C ASP A 254 -9.69 -22.91 3.72
N PHE A 255 -9.11 -21.73 3.97
CA PHE A 255 -8.61 -20.86 2.92
C PHE A 255 -7.38 -21.43 2.19
N VAL A 256 -6.51 -22.19 2.87
CA VAL A 256 -5.44 -22.93 2.20
C VAL A 256 -6.03 -24.00 1.29
N GLN A 257 -7.02 -24.75 1.75
CA GLN A 257 -7.76 -25.72 0.92
C GLN A 257 -8.47 -25.04 -0.27
N PHE A 258 -8.99 -23.83 -0.09
CA PHE A 258 -9.56 -23.05 -1.21
C PHE A 258 -8.53 -22.76 -2.31
N ALA A 259 -7.26 -22.50 -1.96
CA ALA A 259 -6.17 -22.35 -2.92
C ALA A 259 -5.72 -23.68 -3.56
N LYS A 260 -5.99 -24.82 -2.92
CA LYS A 260 -5.75 -26.14 -3.53
C LYS A 260 -6.67 -26.35 -4.74
N GLU A 261 -7.95 -26.02 -4.57
CA GLU A 261 -9.01 -26.32 -5.53
C GLU A 261 -9.13 -25.30 -6.66
N LYS A 262 -8.59 -24.10 -6.47
CA LYS A 262 -8.77 -22.98 -7.40
C LYS A 262 -7.43 -22.30 -7.71
N PRO A 263 -7.20 -21.83 -8.95
CA PRO A 263 -5.99 -21.11 -9.35
C PRO A 263 -6.00 -19.65 -8.84
N VAL A 264 -6.07 -19.48 -7.52
CA VAL A 264 -6.10 -18.18 -6.84
C VAL A 264 -4.89 -18.02 -5.93
N ASN A 265 -4.50 -16.78 -5.69
CA ASN A 265 -3.54 -16.46 -4.63
C ASN A 265 -4.30 -15.99 -3.38
N VAL A 266 -4.36 -16.83 -2.35
CA VAL A 266 -4.95 -16.49 -1.04
C VAL A 266 -3.93 -15.72 -0.23
N ARG A 267 -4.32 -14.57 0.33
CA ARG A 267 -3.43 -13.61 0.97
C ARG A 267 -3.91 -13.34 2.38
N PHE A 268 -3.22 -13.95 3.34
CA PHE A 268 -3.45 -13.69 4.75
C PHE A 268 -2.80 -12.37 5.13
N ILE A 269 -3.62 -11.44 5.64
CA ILE A 269 -3.21 -10.08 5.99
C ILE A 269 -3.29 -9.93 7.49
N GLU A 270 -2.20 -9.46 8.10
CA GLU A 270 -2.21 -9.11 9.52
C GLU A 270 -3.22 -7.99 9.77
N TYR A 271 -4.05 -8.16 10.80
CA TYR A 271 -4.91 -7.09 11.30
C TYR A 271 -4.06 -5.86 11.66
N MET A 272 -4.54 -4.66 11.34
CA MET A 272 -3.80 -3.40 11.48
C MET A 272 -4.59 -2.35 12.27
N PRO A 273 -3.93 -1.45 13.02
CA PRO A 273 -4.58 -0.36 13.72
C PRO A 273 -5.05 0.74 12.75
N PHE A 274 -6.36 1.02 12.75
CA PHE A 274 -6.95 2.13 12.02
C PHE A 274 -7.99 2.85 12.86
N ASN A 275 -8.17 4.14 12.58
CA ASN A 275 -9.18 4.94 13.27
C ASN A 275 -10.58 4.33 13.10
N GLY A 276 -11.24 4.10 14.24
CA GLY A 276 -12.59 3.55 14.32
C GLY A 276 -12.70 2.03 14.28
N ASN A 277 -11.60 1.27 14.13
CA ASN A 277 -11.66 -0.18 13.97
C ASN A 277 -11.53 -1.00 15.26
N LYS A 278 -11.57 -0.35 16.43
CA LYS A 278 -11.43 -0.96 17.78
C LYS A 278 -10.23 -1.92 17.89
N TRP A 279 -9.08 -1.46 17.38
CA TRP A 279 -7.81 -2.20 17.43
C TRP A 279 -7.48 -2.71 18.84
N GLU A 280 -7.10 -3.98 18.92
CA GLU A 280 -6.56 -4.60 20.12
C GLU A 280 -5.41 -5.54 19.71
N THR A 281 -4.22 -5.37 20.29
CA THR A 281 -3.03 -6.17 19.95
C THR A 281 -3.28 -7.68 20.07
N ARG A 282 -4.06 -8.11 21.07
CA ARG A 282 -4.41 -9.54 21.27
C ARG A 282 -5.22 -10.16 20.12
N LYS A 283 -5.90 -9.32 19.32
CA LYS A 283 -6.67 -9.77 18.15
C LYS A 283 -5.81 -9.99 16.91
N MET A 284 -4.56 -9.56 16.93
CA MET A 284 -3.62 -9.82 15.84
C MET A 284 -3.17 -11.28 15.88
N VAL A 285 -3.15 -11.92 14.71
CA VAL A 285 -2.45 -13.18 14.48
C VAL A 285 -1.23 -12.87 13.63
N SER A 286 -0.04 -13.19 14.14
CA SER A 286 1.20 -12.84 13.46
C SER A 286 1.46 -13.72 12.24
N TYR A 287 2.30 -13.23 11.33
CA TYR A 287 2.89 -14.04 10.26
C TYR A 287 3.43 -15.39 10.73
N ALA A 288 4.22 -15.40 11.81
CA ALA A 288 4.84 -16.61 12.33
C ALA A 288 3.78 -17.63 12.76
N GLU A 289 2.76 -17.20 13.51
CA GLU A 289 1.67 -18.06 13.95
C GLU A 289 0.84 -18.64 12.80
N MET A 290 0.49 -17.79 11.81
CA MET A 290 -0.26 -18.25 10.65
C MET A 290 0.58 -19.25 9.82
N PHE A 291 1.86 -18.94 9.60
CA PHE A 291 2.78 -19.81 8.86
C PHE A 291 2.99 -21.14 9.58
N ASP A 292 3.25 -21.14 10.88
CA ASP A 292 3.46 -22.35 11.67
C ASP A 292 2.23 -23.27 11.65
N THR A 293 1.03 -22.68 11.69
CA THR A 293 -0.23 -23.43 11.62
C THR A 293 -0.36 -24.13 10.26
N ILE A 294 -0.07 -23.41 9.18
CA ILE A 294 -0.15 -23.94 7.80
C ILE A 294 0.94 -24.97 7.55
N GLN A 295 2.18 -24.71 7.97
CA GLN A 295 3.33 -25.61 7.77
C GLN A 295 3.14 -26.95 8.50
N LYS A 296 2.55 -26.96 9.70
CA LYS A 296 2.23 -28.21 10.42
C LYS A 296 1.29 -29.12 9.63
N LYS A 297 0.34 -28.55 8.88
CA LYS A 297 -0.61 -29.31 8.05
C LYS A 297 -0.08 -29.62 6.66
N TYR A 298 0.73 -28.72 6.09
CA TYR A 298 1.28 -28.79 4.74
C TYR A 298 2.81 -28.61 4.78
N PRO A 299 3.59 -29.66 5.13
CA PRO A 299 5.04 -29.55 5.25
C PRO A 299 5.78 -29.21 3.96
N SER A 300 5.15 -29.44 2.79
CA SER A 300 5.68 -29.07 1.48
C SER A 300 5.58 -27.58 1.15
N ILE A 301 5.00 -26.76 2.04
CA ILE A 301 4.91 -25.31 1.82
C ILE A 301 6.31 -24.69 1.63
N ALA A 302 6.55 -24.15 0.43
CA ALA A 302 7.85 -23.61 0.04
C ALA A 302 7.73 -22.15 -0.40
N ARG A 303 8.72 -21.34 -0.02
CA ARG A 303 8.74 -19.92 -0.36
C ARG A 303 9.05 -19.72 -1.84
N ILE A 304 8.24 -18.90 -2.51
CA ILE A 304 8.54 -18.40 -3.85
C ILE A 304 9.40 -17.15 -3.70
N PRO A 305 10.55 -17.06 -4.41
CA PRO A 305 11.40 -15.86 -4.41
C PRO A 305 10.62 -14.61 -4.89
N ASP A 306 10.88 -13.48 -4.26
CA ASP A 306 10.25 -12.22 -4.67
C ASP A 306 10.87 -11.73 -5.98
N GLU A 307 10.03 -11.48 -7.00
CA GLU A 307 10.50 -10.95 -8.29
C GLU A 307 11.05 -9.52 -8.18
N THR A 308 10.49 -8.74 -7.26
CA THR A 308 10.91 -7.35 -7.02
C THR A 308 10.96 -7.05 -5.54
N LYS A 309 11.78 -6.06 -5.15
CA LYS A 309 11.81 -5.54 -3.77
C LYS A 309 10.47 -4.94 -3.32
N SER A 310 9.57 -4.63 -4.26
CA SER A 310 8.29 -3.98 -4.00
C SER A 310 7.15 -4.95 -3.65
N GLU A 311 7.42 -6.25 -3.75
CA GLU A 311 6.46 -7.30 -3.47
C GLU A 311 5.98 -7.21 -2.01
N VAL A 312 4.66 -7.33 -1.84
CA VAL A 312 3.99 -7.08 -0.55
C VAL A 312 3.68 -8.39 0.15
N GLY A 313 3.26 -9.39 -0.63
CA GLY A 313 2.96 -10.71 -0.11
C GLY A 313 4.19 -11.57 -0.15
N LYS A 314 4.52 -12.21 0.96
CA LYS A 314 5.46 -13.33 0.96
C LYS A 314 4.75 -14.53 0.33
N ASN A 315 5.03 -14.85 -0.92
CA ASN A 315 4.32 -15.86 -1.68
C ASN A 315 4.90 -17.26 -1.44
N PHE A 316 4.04 -18.26 -1.30
CA PHE A 316 4.38 -19.66 -1.07
C PHE A 316 3.58 -20.56 -1.99
N GLN A 317 4.21 -21.64 -2.42
CA GLN A 317 3.60 -22.75 -3.14
C GLN A 317 3.48 -23.97 -2.22
N ILE A 318 2.51 -24.82 -2.49
CA ILE A 318 2.30 -26.11 -1.83
C ILE A 318 2.11 -27.13 -2.95
N ASP A 319 2.72 -28.29 -2.83
CA ASP A 319 2.60 -29.35 -3.84
C ASP A 319 1.13 -29.71 -4.12
N ASP A 320 0.82 -29.99 -5.38
CA ASP A 320 -0.51 -30.35 -5.89
C ASP A 320 -1.60 -29.28 -5.76
N PHE A 321 -1.24 -28.03 -5.46
CA PHE A 321 -2.19 -26.92 -5.40
C PHE A 321 -2.29 -26.23 -6.75
N GLN A 322 -3.51 -25.89 -7.18
CA GLN A 322 -3.71 -25.06 -8.37
C GLN A 322 -3.32 -23.59 -8.12
N GLY A 323 -3.48 -23.13 -6.89
CA GLY A 323 -3.21 -21.77 -6.46
C GLY A 323 -2.00 -21.66 -5.54
N THR A 324 -1.88 -20.49 -4.90
CA THR A 324 -0.77 -20.17 -3.98
C THR A 324 -1.31 -19.49 -2.73
N VAL A 325 -0.49 -19.49 -1.68
CA VAL A 325 -0.79 -18.76 -0.44
C VAL A 325 0.26 -17.67 -0.21
N SER A 326 -0.12 -16.57 0.42
CA SER A 326 0.81 -15.50 0.73
C SER A 326 0.48 -14.79 2.02
N PHE A 327 1.50 -14.15 2.60
CA PHE A 327 1.36 -13.41 3.85
C PHE A 327 1.72 -11.95 3.64
N VAL A 328 0.80 -11.05 3.99
CA VAL A 328 1.01 -9.60 4.00
C VAL A 328 1.33 -9.18 5.43
N THR A 329 2.62 -9.06 5.72
CA THR A 329 3.17 -8.89 7.07
C THR A 329 3.30 -7.43 7.46
N SER A 330 2.22 -6.66 7.34
CA SER A 330 2.19 -5.20 7.49
C SER A 330 2.72 -4.71 8.83
N MET A 331 2.62 -5.51 9.89
CA MET A 331 2.93 -5.10 11.25
C MET A 331 4.21 -5.76 11.77
N THR A 332 4.34 -7.07 11.64
CA THR A 332 5.46 -7.82 12.23
C THR A 332 6.74 -7.75 11.40
N ASN A 333 6.62 -7.63 10.08
CA ASN A 333 7.76 -7.58 9.16
C ASN A 333 7.42 -6.71 7.94
N HIS A 334 7.46 -5.39 8.15
CA HIS A 334 7.00 -4.40 7.18
C HIS A 334 7.81 -4.40 5.87
N PHE A 335 7.17 -4.04 4.75
CA PHE A 335 7.77 -3.95 3.41
C PHE A 335 8.03 -2.50 2.94
N CYS A 336 8.25 -1.58 3.88
CA CYS A 336 8.41 -0.16 3.54
C CYS A 336 9.63 0.14 2.66
N GLY A 337 10.71 -0.63 2.79
CA GLY A 337 11.96 -0.42 2.06
C GLY A 337 11.82 -0.50 0.54
N GLY A 338 10.88 -1.32 0.04
CA GLY A 338 10.57 -1.42 -1.39
C GLY A 338 9.23 -0.80 -1.80
N CYS A 339 8.58 -0.02 -0.93
CA CYS A 339 7.27 0.54 -1.21
C CYS A 339 7.31 1.51 -2.40
N ASN A 340 6.59 1.17 -3.47
CA ASN A 340 6.42 1.94 -4.71
C ASN A 340 5.01 2.55 -4.87
N ARG A 341 4.25 2.62 -3.77
CA ARG A 341 2.81 2.93 -3.81
C ARG A 341 2.50 4.37 -3.43
N LEU A 342 1.64 4.99 -4.24
CA LEU A 342 0.95 6.25 -3.95
C LEU A 342 -0.56 6.03 -3.97
N ARG A 343 -1.30 6.86 -3.23
CA ARG A 343 -2.74 6.72 -3.12
C ARG A 343 -3.44 8.06 -3.36
N ILE A 344 -4.42 8.07 -4.25
CA ILE A 344 -5.37 9.16 -4.43
C ILE A 344 -6.69 8.73 -3.80
N LEU A 345 -7.21 9.55 -2.89
CA LEU A 345 -8.47 9.32 -2.20
C LEU A 345 -9.65 9.75 -3.08
N ALA A 346 -10.87 9.39 -2.68
CA ALA A 346 -12.07 9.66 -3.49
C ALA A 346 -12.35 11.17 -3.63
N ASP A 347 -11.94 11.96 -2.63
CA ASP A 347 -11.98 13.42 -2.62
C ASP A 347 -10.78 14.07 -3.33
N GLY A 348 -9.89 13.26 -3.93
CA GLY A 348 -8.71 13.70 -4.66
C GLY A 348 -7.51 14.13 -3.82
N ASN A 349 -7.51 13.82 -2.53
CA ASN A 349 -6.31 13.96 -1.71
C ASN A 349 -5.25 12.90 -2.07
N LEU A 350 -4.02 13.33 -2.27
CA LEU A 350 -2.85 12.46 -2.40
C LEU A 350 -2.30 12.11 -1.03
N LYS A 351 -2.13 10.80 -0.80
CA LYS A 351 -1.53 10.22 0.40
C LYS A 351 -0.34 9.34 -0.02
N VAL A 352 0.85 9.68 0.50
CA VAL A 352 2.10 8.98 0.15
C VAL A 352 2.37 7.75 1.01
N CYS A 353 1.66 7.59 2.13
CA CYS A 353 1.76 6.45 3.03
C CYS A 353 0.39 6.12 3.61
N LEU A 354 0.02 4.85 3.69
CA LEU A 354 -1.25 4.39 4.26
C LEU A 354 -1.48 4.92 5.69
N PHE A 355 -0.41 4.98 6.47
CA PHE A 355 -0.40 5.40 7.88
C PHE A 355 0.05 6.86 8.11
N GLY A 356 0.37 7.61 7.05
CA GLY A 356 0.78 9.01 7.19
C GLY A 356 -0.42 9.93 7.21
N ASN A 357 -0.49 10.88 8.14
CA ASN A 357 -1.59 11.85 8.22
C ASN A 357 -1.52 12.96 7.15
N ALA A 358 -0.33 13.29 6.66
CA ALA A 358 -0.13 14.33 5.67
C ALA A 358 -0.77 13.97 4.32
N GLU A 359 -1.60 14.87 3.83
CA GLU A 359 -2.34 14.77 2.57
C GLU A 359 -2.27 16.12 1.83
N VAL A 360 -2.39 16.09 0.51
CA VAL A 360 -2.47 17.30 -0.32
C VAL A 360 -3.60 17.12 -1.35
N SER A 361 -4.47 18.11 -1.51
CA SER A 361 -5.61 18.03 -2.42
C SER A 361 -5.19 18.29 -3.86
N LEU A 362 -5.18 17.24 -4.69
CA LEU A 362 -4.95 17.38 -6.13
C LEU A 362 -6.22 17.81 -6.86
N ARG A 363 -7.40 17.44 -6.34
CA ARG A 363 -8.70 17.91 -6.85
C ARG A 363 -8.79 19.42 -6.81
N ASP A 364 -8.55 20.02 -5.64
CA ASP A 364 -8.67 21.48 -5.50
C ASP A 364 -7.62 22.19 -6.37
N ALA A 365 -6.40 21.65 -6.44
CA ALA A 365 -5.37 22.17 -7.33
C ALA A 365 -5.77 22.10 -8.82
N MET A 366 -6.46 21.05 -9.27
CA MET A 366 -6.96 20.92 -10.65
C MET A 366 -8.10 21.89 -10.97
N ARG A 367 -8.89 22.27 -9.96
CA ARG A 367 -10.08 23.12 -10.11
C ARG A 367 -9.81 24.62 -10.01
N VAL A 368 -8.56 25.02 -9.75
CA VAL A 368 -8.15 26.42 -9.89
C VAL A 368 -8.15 26.81 -11.38
N ASP A 369 -8.67 27.99 -11.70
CA ASP A 369 -8.69 28.52 -13.07
C ASP A 369 -7.30 28.48 -13.70
N ASN A 370 -7.20 27.90 -14.91
CA ASN A 370 -5.96 27.71 -15.66
C ASN A 370 -4.86 26.92 -14.91
N ALA A 371 -5.25 25.96 -14.06
CA ALA A 371 -4.30 25.08 -13.38
C ALA A 371 -3.43 24.28 -14.37
N SER A 372 -2.14 24.65 -14.45
CA SER A 372 -1.13 23.91 -15.20
C SER A 372 -0.80 22.58 -14.53
N ASP A 373 -0.51 21.57 -15.35
CA ASP A 373 0.03 20.29 -14.90
C ASP A 373 1.39 20.43 -14.18
N ASP A 374 2.15 21.49 -14.45
CA ASP A 374 3.41 21.79 -13.72
C ASP A 374 3.16 22.06 -12.23
N VAL A 375 2.04 22.68 -11.89
CA VAL A 375 1.66 22.94 -10.49
C VAL A 375 1.33 21.62 -9.79
N LEU A 376 0.58 20.75 -10.46
CA LEU A 376 0.26 19.42 -9.94
C LEU A 376 1.53 18.60 -9.74
N LYS A 377 2.45 18.64 -10.71
CA LYS A 377 3.76 17.99 -10.64
C LYS A 377 4.56 18.44 -9.42
N ALA A 378 4.66 19.75 -9.18
CA ALA A 378 5.37 20.29 -8.03
C ALA A 378 4.74 19.88 -6.68
N ILE A 379 3.40 19.84 -6.60
CA ILE A 379 2.68 19.38 -5.41
C ILE A 379 2.97 17.89 -5.14
N VAL A 380 2.88 17.05 -6.18
CA VAL A 380 3.14 15.62 -6.08
C VAL A 380 4.59 15.36 -5.66
N GLU A 381 5.55 15.97 -6.34
CA GLU A 381 6.98 15.84 -6.04
C GLU A 381 7.29 16.24 -4.60
N GLY A 382 6.74 17.38 -4.15
CA GLY A 382 6.88 17.84 -2.77
C GLY A 382 6.31 16.85 -1.76
N ALA A 383 5.16 16.24 -2.05
CA ALA A 383 4.57 15.21 -1.19
C ALA A 383 5.42 13.92 -1.15
N VAL A 384 5.89 13.45 -2.31
CA VAL A 384 6.73 12.25 -2.44
C VAL A 384 8.05 12.43 -1.69
N LYS A 385 8.70 13.60 -1.80
CA LYS A 385 9.94 13.92 -1.07
C LYS A 385 9.77 13.94 0.46
N ARG A 386 8.56 14.11 0.97
CA ARG A 386 8.26 14.04 2.42
C ARG A 386 7.90 12.62 2.90
N LYS A 387 7.84 11.63 2.01
CA LYS A 387 7.52 10.25 2.38
C LYS A 387 8.61 9.68 3.29
N LYS A 388 8.22 9.25 4.49
CA LYS A 388 9.13 8.65 5.48
C LYS A 388 9.69 7.29 5.00
N ALA A 389 10.81 6.88 5.57
CA ALA A 389 11.44 5.58 5.28
C ALA A 389 10.50 4.41 5.57
N LYS A 390 9.81 4.47 6.72
CA LYS A 390 8.85 3.47 7.20
C LYS A 390 7.72 4.13 7.98
N HIS A 391 6.63 3.39 8.18
CA HIS A 391 5.58 3.81 9.12
C HIS A 391 6.06 3.69 10.58
N ALA A 392 5.33 4.29 11.50
CA ALA A 392 5.61 4.14 12.93
C ALA A 392 5.37 2.69 13.40
N GLY A 393 5.93 2.31 14.55
CA GLY A 393 5.65 1.01 15.18
C GLY A 393 4.17 0.87 15.57
N MET A 394 3.72 -0.36 15.77
CA MET A 394 2.30 -0.70 16.01
C MET A 394 1.67 0.12 17.14
N GLU A 395 2.40 0.26 18.27
CA GLU A 395 1.96 0.99 19.44
C GLU A 395 1.68 2.46 19.11
N ASN A 396 2.59 3.12 18.39
CA ASN A 396 2.41 4.51 17.99
C ASN A 396 1.29 4.67 16.96
N LEU A 397 1.15 3.73 16.02
CA LEU A 397 0.11 3.80 15.00
C LEU A 397 -1.30 3.78 15.58
N ALA A 398 -1.51 3.06 16.69
CA ALA A 398 -2.81 2.99 17.35
C ALA A 398 -3.30 4.34 17.91
N PHE A 399 -2.38 5.28 18.20
CA PHE A 399 -2.70 6.60 18.75
C PHE A 399 -2.56 7.73 17.72
N MET A 400 -2.12 7.44 16.51
CA MET A 400 -1.97 8.45 15.46
C MET A 400 -3.31 8.75 14.80
N GLU A 401 -3.64 10.04 14.67
CA GLU A 401 -4.77 10.45 13.87
C GLU A 401 -4.57 10.07 12.40
N ASN A 402 -5.55 9.36 11.85
CA ASN A 402 -5.60 9.01 10.44
C ASN A 402 -7.06 8.89 9.97
N ARG A 403 -7.27 8.89 8.66
CA ARG A 403 -8.59 8.58 8.10
C ARG A 403 -8.95 7.12 8.39
N SER A 404 -10.25 6.85 8.55
CA SER A 404 -10.80 5.48 8.60
C SER A 404 -10.44 4.69 7.34
N MET A 405 -10.38 3.35 7.45
CA MET A 405 -10.03 2.46 6.34
C MET A 405 -10.85 2.72 5.07
N ILE A 406 -12.16 2.93 5.21
CA ILE A 406 -13.05 3.20 4.08
C ILE A 406 -12.65 4.49 3.32
N ARG A 407 -12.32 5.56 4.03
CA ARG A 407 -11.96 6.86 3.44
C ARG A 407 -10.57 6.86 2.81
N ILE A 408 -9.70 5.94 3.23
CA ILE A 408 -8.44 5.69 2.54
C ILE A 408 -8.57 4.66 1.44
N GLY A 409 -9.77 4.23 1.07
CA GLY A 409 -9.99 3.41 -0.11
C GLY A 409 -9.77 1.91 0.09
N GLY A 410 -9.85 1.36 1.31
CA GLY A 410 -9.63 -0.09 1.54
C GLY A 410 -8.19 -0.57 1.39
#